data_AF-A0A497NLK5-F1
#
_entry.id   AF-A0A497NLK5-F1
#
_cell.length_a   1.000
_cell.length_b   1.000
_cell.length_c   1.000
_cell.angle_alpha   90.00
_cell.angle_beta   90.00
_cell.angle_gamma   90.00
#
_symmetry.space_group_name_H-M   'P 1'
#
loop_
_entity.id
_entity.type
_entity.pdbx_description
1 polymer ?
#
loop_
_entity_poly.entity_id
_entity_poly.type
_entity_poly.pdbx_seq_one_letter_code
_entity_poly.pdbx_strand_id
1 'polypeptide(L)'
;MARSVFFLAMICVELACALNSRSLTKPIWAVGAFRNKFLWASVAICLAASIPLFYVPPLANAFHLVPVGLDGWLWTLGLSAGIFTSVELVKWAWHKAKKR
;
A
#
# COMPACT_ATOMS: atom_id res chain seq x y z
N MET A 1 16.09 -11.16 8.14
CA MET A 1 15.33 -9.95 8.50
C MET A 1 15.21 -8.98 7.33
N ALA A 2 16.32 -8.50 6.74
CA ALA A 2 16.28 -7.53 5.62
C ALA A 2 15.38 -7.96 4.44
N ARG A 3 15.46 -9.22 3.99
CA ARG A 3 14.60 -9.76 2.92
C ARG A 3 13.11 -9.66 3.24
N SER A 4 12.72 -9.97 4.47
CA SER A 4 11.31 -9.98 4.91
C SER A 4 10.73 -8.58 5.00
N VAL A 5 11.52 -7.62 5.52
CA VAL A 5 11.12 -6.20 5.55
C VAL A 5 11.02 -5.64 4.14
N PHE A 6 11.97 -5.98 3.25
CA PHE A 6 11.91 -5.57 1.85
C PHE A 6 10.67 -6.13 1.14
N PHE A 7 10.37 -7.42 1.35
CA PHE A 7 9.20 -8.06 0.76
C PHE A 7 7.90 -7.42 1.26
N LEU A 8 7.80 -7.14 2.57
CA LEU A 8 6.69 -6.41 3.15
C LEU A 8 6.56 -4.99 2.58
N ALA A 9 7.68 -4.27 2.45
CA ALA A 9 7.72 -2.94 1.86
C ALA A 9 7.17 -2.95 0.43
N MET A 10 7.62 -3.90 -0.40
CA MET A 10 7.15 -4.07 -1.78
C MET A 10 5.63 -4.26 -1.83
N ILE A 11 5.06 -5.15 -1.00
CA ILE A 11 3.61 -5.35 -0.92
C ILE A 11 2.89 -4.04 -0.57
N CYS A 12 3.36 -3.33 0.46
CA CYS A 12 2.76 -2.08 0.90
C CYS A 12 2.84 -0.98 -0.17
N VAL A 13 3.94 -0.91 -0.93
CA VAL A 13 4.11 0.03 -2.05
C VAL A 13 3.15 -0.31 -3.19
N GLU A 14 3.04 -1.57 -3.59
CA GLU A 14 2.11 -1.99 -4.64
C GLU A 14 0.65 -1.72 -4.25
N LEU A 15 0.29 -1.90 -2.97
CA LEU A 15 -1.03 -1.53 -2.44
C LEU A 15 -1.28 -0.01 -2.54
N ALA A 16 -0.30 0.82 -2.21
CA ALA A 16 -0.39 2.27 -2.38
C ALA A 16 -0.52 2.66 -3.86
N CYS A 17 0.24 2.02 -4.75
CA CYS A 17 0.15 2.21 -6.20
C CYS A 17 -1.21 1.79 -6.75
N ALA A 18 -1.77 0.67 -6.30
CA ALA A 18 -3.10 0.20 -6.69
C ALA A 18 -4.20 1.17 -6.24
N LEU A 19 -4.11 1.66 -5.00
CA LEU A 19 -5.01 2.71 -4.48
C LEU A 19 -4.95 3.97 -5.32
N ASN A 20 -3.75 4.38 -5.71
CA ASN A 20 -3.51 5.57 -6.51
C ASN A 20 -3.88 5.40 -8.00
N SER A 21 -3.86 4.18 -8.52
CA SER A 21 -4.25 3.86 -9.92
C SER A 21 -5.76 3.97 -10.16
N ARG A 22 -6.56 4.19 -9.11
CA ARG A 22 -8.01 4.37 -9.19
C ARG A 22 -8.45 5.54 -10.08
N SER A 23 -7.63 6.57 -10.21
CA SER A 23 -7.95 7.75 -11.02
C SER A 23 -6.67 8.44 -11.47
N LEU A 24 -6.45 8.48 -12.78
CA LEU A 24 -5.24 9.03 -13.38
C LEU A 24 -5.16 10.57 -13.28
N THR A 25 -6.31 11.24 -13.18
CA THR A 25 -6.39 12.71 -13.32
C THR A 25 -7.09 13.43 -12.17
N LYS A 26 -7.94 12.74 -11.41
CA LYS A 26 -8.72 13.35 -10.31
C LYS A 26 -8.19 12.89 -8.96
N PRO A 27 -7.98 13.81 -8.00
CA PRO A 27 -7.60 13.46 -6.64
C PRO A 27 -8.77 12.76 -5.91
N ILE A 28 -8.44 12.01 -4.87
CA ILE A 28 -9.32 11.30 -3.95
C ILE A 28 -10.41 12.19 -3.38
N TRP A 29 -10.09 13.46 -3.10
CA TRP A 29 -11.05 14.45 -2.63
C TRP A 29 -12.12 14.80 -3.66
N ALA A 30 -11.83 14.70 -4.96
CA ALA A 30 -12.78 14.98 -6.04
C ALA A 30 -13.62 13.76 -6.44
N VAL A 31 -13.12 12.54 -6.21
CA VAL A 31 -13.79 11.28 -6.60
C VAL A 31 -14.51 10.60 -5.43
N GLY A 32 -14.11 10.93 -4.20
CA GLY A 32 -14.57 10.33 -2.95
C GLY A 32 -13.77 9.09 -2.57
N ALA A 33 -13.06 9.14 -1.44
CA ALA A 33 -12.17 8.07 -0.95
C ALA A 33 -12.85 6.70 -0.83
N PHE A 34 -14.16 6.66 -0.52
CA PHE A 34 -14.89 5.41 -0.24
C PHE A 34 -15.87 4.98 -1.33
N ARG A 35 -15.88 5.63 -2.50
CA ARG A 35 -16.83 5.28 -3.58
C ARG A 35 -16.58 3.88 -4.15
N ASN A 36 -15.34 3.39 -4.12
CA ASN A 36 -15.00 2.03 -4.54
C ASN A 36 -14.70 1.15 -3.31
N LYS A 37 -15.74 0.53 -2.77
CA LYS A 37 -15.66 -0.37 -1.61
C LYS A 37 -14.88 -1.65 -1.93
N PHE A 38 -14.96 -2.13 -3.17
CA PHE A 38 -14.23 -3.31 -3.63
C PHE A 38 -12.72 -3.10 -3.57
N LEU A 39 -12.23 -1.91 -3.91
CA LEU A 39 -10.80 -1.60 -3.84
C LEU A 39 -10.27 -1.68 -2.40
N TRP A 40 -11.00 -1.11 -1.44
CA TRP A 40 -10.65 -1.21 -0.01
C TRP A 40 -10.71 -2.65 0.49
N ALA A 41 -11.72 -3.42 0.06
CA ALA A 41 -11.80 -4.84 0.37
C ALA A 41 -10.60 -5.61 -0.19
N SER A 42 -10.20 -5.38 -1.45
CA SER A 42 -9.03 -6.00 -2.07
C SER A 42 -7.74 -5.67 -1.33
N VAL A 43 -7.54 -4.40 -0.94
CA VAL A 43 -6.37 -3.98 -0.15
C VAL A 43 -6.33 -4.68 1.21
N ALA A 44 -7.46 -4.74 1.91
CA ALA A 44 -7.57 -5.44 3.19
C ALA A 44 -7.29 -6.94 3.04
N ILE A 45 -7.83 -7.58 2.00
CA ILE A 45 -7.60 -8.99 1.70
C ILE A 45 -6.12 -9.25 1.39
N CYS A 46 -5.47 -8.42 0.58
CA CYS A 46 -4.04 -8.55 0.28
C CYS A 46 -3.17 -8.39 1.53
N LEU A 47 -3.50 -7.42 2.40
CA LEU A 47 -2.76 -7.19 3.63
C LEU A 47 -2.95 -8.35 4.62
N ALA A 48 -4.17 -8.88 4.72
CA ALA A 48 -4.46 -10.09 5.50
C ALA A 48 -3.73 -11.33 4.95
N ALA A 49 -3.71 -11.51 3.62
CA ALA A 49 -3.00 -12.59 2.95
C ALA A 49 -1.47 -12.51 3.10
N SER A 50 -0.96 -11.31 3.42
CA SER A 50 0.47 -11.11 3.69
C SER A 50 0.89 -11.69 5.05
N ILE A 51 -0.02 -11.78 6.02
CA ILE A 51 0.29 -12.29 7.37
C ILE A 51 0.70 -13.77 7.32
N PRO A 52 -0.06 -14.70 6.70
CA PRO A 52 0.34 -16.09 6.56
C PRO A 52 1.72 -16.31 5.95
N LEU A 53 2.17 -15.44 5.04
CA LEU A 53 3.49 -15.60 4.39
C LEU A 53 4.65 -15.58 5.39
N PHE A 54 4.51 -14.88 6.51
CA PHE A 54 5.57 -14.75 7.52
C PHE A 54 5.44 -15.74 8.68
N TYR A 55 4.23 -16.23 8.97
CA TYR A 55 3.97 -17.07 10.14
C TYR A 55 3.65 -18.54 9.82
N VAL A 56 3.34 -18.88 8.56
CA VAL A 56 3.05 -20.26 8.14
C VAL A 56 4.35 -20.92 7.64
N PRO A 57 4.90 -21.94 8.34
CA PRO A 57 6.22 -22.51 8.04
C PRO A 57 6.45 -22.94 6.58
N PRO A 58 5.53 -23.62 5.86
CA PRO A 58 5.78 -23.98 4.48
C PRO A 58 5.93 -22.76 3.55
N LEU A 59 5.16 -21.68 3.78
CA LEU A 59 5.24 -20.45 3.00
C LEU A 59 6.50 -19.65 3.37
N ALA A 60 6.75 -19.49 4.67
CA ALA A 60 7.92 -18.76 5.17
C ALA A 60 9.23 -19.42 4.71
N ASN A 61 9.30 -20.75 4.71
CA ASN A 61 10.48 -21.48 4.23
C ASN A 61 10.65 -21.38 2.71
N ALA A 62 9.57 -21.42 1.92
CA ALA A 62 9.64 -21.30 0.46
C ALA A 62 10.25 -19.96 0.01
N PHE A 63 9.98 -18.88 0.73
CA PHE A 63 10.51 -17.54 0.44
C PHE A 63 11.68 -17.12 1.35
N HIS A 64 12.14 -18.02 2.22
CA HIS A 64 13.15 -17.75 3.24
C HIS A 64 12.86 -16.47 4.05
N LEU A 65 11.63 -16.35 4.54
CA LEU A 65 11.12 -15.23 5.31
C LEU A 65 11.24 -15.52 6.81
N VAL A 66 11.51 -14.45 7.56
CA VAL A 66 11.52 -14.43 9.03
C VAL A 66 10.33 -13.60 9.48
N PRO A 67 9.66 -13.96 10.59
CA PRO A 67 8.60 -13.14 11.16
C PRO A 67 9.10 -11.70 11.37
N VAL A 68 8.35 -10.75 10.82
CA VAL A 68 8.63 -9.32 10.93
C VAL A 68 8.00 -8.81 12.23
N GLY A 69 8.79 -8.13 13.05
CA GLY A 69 8.30 -7.48 14.26
C GLY A 69 7.34 -6.33 13.95
N LEU A 70 6.60 -5.87 14.96
CA LEU A 70 5.65 -4.76 14.83
C LEU A 70 6.34 -3.47 14.35
N ASP A 71 7.61 -3.29 14.67
CA ASP A 71 8.46 -2.19 14.21
C ASP A 71 8.57 -2.17 12.67
N GLY A 72 8.86 -3.31 12.05
CA GLY A 72 8.98 -3.42 10.60
C GLY A 72 7.65 -3.18 9.88
N TRP A 73 6.54 -3.62 10.48
CA TRP A 73 5.20 -3.30 9.99
C TRP A 73 4.91 -1.80 10.05
N LEU A 74 5.23 -1.14 11.17
CA LEU A 74 5.00 0.29 11.33
C LEU A 74 5.80 1.13 10.33
N TRP A 75 7.08 0.79 10.13
CA TRP A 75 7.94 1.46 9.16
C TRP A 75 7.43 1.29 7.72
N THR A 76 7.09 0.07 7.32
CA THR A 76 6.63 -0.22 5.95
C THR A 76 5.26 0.39 5.64
N LEU A 77 4.33 0.34 6.58
CA LEU A 77 3.04 1.02 6.46
C LEU A 77 3.19 2.53 6.42
N GLY A 78 4.07 3.09 7.25
CA GLY A 78 4.40 4.52 7.24
C GLY A 78 4.97 4.99 5.90
N LEU A 79 5.92 4.23 5.34
CA LEU A 79 6.49 4.51 4.02
C LEU A 79 5.44 4.44 2.90
N SER A 80 4.59 3.41 2.90
CA SER A 80 3.51 3.27 1.93
C SER A 80 2.48 4.41 2.03
N ALA A 81 2.11 4.81 3.23
CA ALA A 81 1.26 5.98 3.46
C ALA A 81 1.94 7.27 2.96
N GLY A 82 3.24 7.42 3.17
CA GLY A 82 4.03 8.53 2.64
C GLY A 82 4.01 8.60 1.11
N ILE A 83 4.18 7.48 0.42
CA ILE A 83 4.13 7.40 -1.04
C ILE A 83 2.72 7.74 -1.54
N PHE A 84 1.69 7.16 -0.92
CA PHE A 84 0.30 7.41 -1.27
C PHE A 84 -0.04 8.91 -1.15
N THR A 85 0.27 9.52 -0.01
CA THR A 85 0.02 10.96 0.22
C THR A 85 0.81 11.83 -0.75
N SER A 86 2.07 11.47 -1.04
CA SER A 86 2.90 12.23 -1.98
C SER A 86 2.29 12.27 -3.39
N VAL A 87 1.81 11.14 -3.91
CA VAL A 87 1.18 11.14 -5.24
C VAL A 87 -0.17 11.86 -5.23
N GLU A 88 -0.92 11.76 -4.13
CA GLU A 88 -2.18 12.47 -3.95
C GLU A 88 -1.98 14.00 -3.96
N LEU A 89 -0.91 14.48 -3.31
CA LEU A 89 -0.53 15.90 -3.31
C LEU A 89 -0.17 16.40 -4.72
N VAL A 90 0.57 15.59 -5.50
CA VAL A 90 0.90 15.91 -6.90
C VAL A 90 -0.36 16.03 -7.75
N LYS A 91 -1.29 15.07 -7.62
CA LYS A 91 -2.57 15.11 -8.33
C LYS A 91 -3.41 16.33 -7.94
N TRP A 92 -3.42 16.67 -6.66
CA TRP A 92 -4.12 17.85 -6.16
C TRP A 92 -3.53 19.15 -6.72
N ALA A 93 -2.20 19.29 -6.70
CA ALA A 93 -1.50 20.44 -7.28
C ALA A 93 -1.82 20.59 -8.78
N TRP A 94 -1.81 19.49 -9.53
CA TRP A 94 -2.12 19.50 -10.96
C TRP A 94 -3.59 19.83 -11.26
N HIS A 95 -4.52 19.27 -10.47
CA HIS A 95 -5.93 19.60 -10.57
C HIS A 95 -6.20 21.09 -10.25
N LYS A 96 -5.46 21.69 -9.30
CA LYS A 96 -5.57 23.13 -9.00
C LYS A 96 -4.98 23.99 -10.10
N ALA A 97 -3.86 23.57 -10.72
CA ALA A 97 -3.22 24.27 -11.83
C ALA A 97 -4.08 24.28 -13.10
N LYS A 98 -4.79 23.19 -13.41
CA LYS A 98 -5.68 23.10 -14.59
C LYS A 98 -7.02 23.84 -14.44
N LYS A 99 -7.35 24.26 -13.22
CA LYS A 99 -8.60 25.00 -12.90
C LYS A 99 -8.40 26.52 -12.86
N ARG A 100 -7.15 26.99 -12.93
CA ARG A 100 -6.79 28.38 -13.24
C ARG A 100 -6.59 28.52 -14.73
#